data_AF-A0A961JQS8-F1
#
_entry.id   AF-A0A961JQS8-F1
#
_cell.length_a   1.000
_cell.length_b   1.000
_cell.length_c   1.000
_cell.angle_alpha   90.00
_cell.angle_beta   90.00
_cell.angle_gamma   90.00
#
_symmetry.space_group_name_H-M   'P 1'
#
loop_
_entity.id
_entity.type
_entity.pdbx_description
1 polymer ?
#
loop_
_entity_poly.entity_id
_entity_poly.type
_entity_poly.pdbx_seq_one_letter_code
_entity_poly.pdbx_strand_id
1 'polypeptide(L)'
;MFRTAVSLVALAAALPAFGDDVTVQAPVAAVTVYPDGAELTRRATAELPAGTHRVFLPYAGLDDLSALPRIATSEGVTIGTLGFRRAMAVDREALFTAAQAAAWAEVERLQDAADDAADARDRAAAALKALKARLAFLDKVDPGEAATAEGVLALAASIADQVAEAEAASVEARATLRPLDERIEEIAAELKAAQAAFDRLSPPAEVADMISVEVTQAEAGPVTLELTEL
;
A
#
# COMPACT_ATOMS: atom_id res chain seq x y z
N MET A 1 -45.70 9.74 -39.39
CA MET A 1 -44.82 10.66 -38.62
C MET A 1 -43.80 9.87 -37.79
N PHE A 2 -42.95 9.04 -38.42
CA PHE A 2 -41.97 8.19 -37.68
C PHE A 2 -40.63 8.01 -38.40
N ARG A 3 -40.24 8.93 -39.31
CA ARG A 3 -38.96 8.85 -40.03
C ARG A 3 -37.86 9.77 -39.48
N THR A 4 -38.20 10.66 -38.56
CA THR A 4 -37.24 11.63 -37.96
C THR A 4 -36.62 11.13 -36.66
N ALA A 5 -37.16 10.09 -36.02
CA ALA A 5 -36.66 9.57 -34.75
C ALA A 5 -35.39 8.71 -34.88
N VAL A 6 -35.18 8.07 -36.04
CA VAL A 6 -34.01 7.18 -36.25
C VAL A 6 -32.71 7.97 -36.43
N SER A 7 -32.76 9.19 -36.97
CA SER A 7 -31.56 10.01 -37.17
C SER A 7 -31.01 10.65 -35.89
N LEU A 8 -31.84 10.87 -34.86
CA LEU A 8 -31.38 11.50 -33.61
C LEU A 8 -30.59 10.53 -32.71
N VAL A 9 -30.94 9.23 -32.74
CA VAL A 9 -30.21 8.19 -31.98
C VAL A 9 -28.86 7.85 -32.63
N ALA A 10 -28.78 7.90 -33.97
CA ALA A 10 -27.51 7.72 -34.68
C ALA A 10 -26.55 8.90 -34.49
N LEU A 11 -27.06 10.11 -34.28
CA LEU A 11 -26.23 11.30 -34.03
C LEU A 11 -25.73 11.38 -32.58
N ALA A 12 -26.43 10.76 -31.62
CA ALA A 12 -25.99 10.68 -30.23
C ALA A 12 -24.83 9.68 -30.02
N ALA A 13 -24.66 8.69 -30.91
CA ALA A 13 -23.54 7.76 -30.89
C ALA A 13 -22.27 8.31 -31.57
N ALA A 14 -22.37 9.47 -32.24
CA ALA A 14 -21.26 10.13 -32.92
C ALA A 14 -20.82 11.42 -32.20
N LEU A 15 -21.17 11.58 -30.93
CA LEU A 15 -20.47 12.54 -30.08
C LEU A 15 -19.05 11.97 -29.91
N PRO A 16 -17.99 12.69 -30.30
CA PRO A 16 -16.65 12.32 -29.88
C PRO A 16 -16.73 12.26 -28.36
N ALA A 17 -16.49 11.08 -27.79
CA ALA A 17 -16.24 10.97 -26.36
C ALA A 17 -15.22 12.07 -26.04
N PHE A 18 -15.59 13.00 -25.16
CA PHE A 18 -14.63 13.95 -24.60
C PHE A 18 -13.41 13.12 -24.22
N GLY A 19 -12.25 13.44 -24.81
CA GLY A 19 -11.05 12.61 -24.70
C GLY A 19 -10.80 12.31 -23.23
N ASP A 20 -11.03 11.05 -22.84
CA ASP A 20 -10.77 10.62 -21.49
C ASP A 20 -9.25 10.75 -21.28
N ASP A 21 -8.88 11.52 -20.27
CA ASP A 21 -7.49 11.58 -19.82
C ASP A 21 -7.19 10.22 -19.19
N VAL A 22 -6.47 9.35 -19.91
CA VAL A 22 -6.15 8.00 -19.44
C VAL A 22 -4.78 8.01 -18.78
N THR A 23 -4.68 7.52 -17.55
CA THR A 23 -3.40 7.37 -16.86
C THR A 23 -2.98 5.91 -16.90
N VAL A 24 -1.76 5.64 -17.37
CA VAL A 24 -1.18 4.29 -17.42
C VAL A 24 0.28 4.32 -16.97
N GLN A 25 0.75 3.22 -16.43
CA GLN A 25 2.16 3.04 -16.11
C GLN A 25 2.95 2.54 -17.32
N ALA A 26 4.20 3.00 -17.43
CA ALA A 26 5.20 2.46 -18.35
C ALA A 26 6.30 1.70 -17.57
N PRO A 27 6.07 0.44 -17.15
CA PRO A 27 7.12 -0.38 -16.56
C PRO A 27 8.27 -0.63 -17.55
N VAL A 28 9.44 -0.96 -17.02
CA VAL A 28 10.61 -1.35 -17.84
C VAL A 28 10.30 -2.67 -18.55
N ALA A 29 10.34 -2.64 -19.87
CA ALA A 29 10.06 -3.78 -20.75
C ALA A 29 11.33 -4.42 -21.31
N ALA A 30 12.38 -3.62 -21.55
CA ALA A 30 13.68 -4.10 -21.99
C ALA A 30 14.81 -3.19 -21.50
N VAL A 31 16.00 -3.76 -21.35
CA VAL A 31 17.23 -3.06 -20.99
C VAL A 31 18.35 -3.52 -21.92
N THR A 32 19.04 -2.57 -22.55
CA THR A 32 20.23 -2.82 -23.34
C THR A 32 21.43 -2.21 -22.63
N VAL A 33 22.35 -3.05 -22.13
CA VAL A 33 23.52 -2.59 -21.37
C VAL A 33 24.71 -2.37 -22.30
N TYR A 34 25.33 -1.20 -22.19
CA TYR A 34 26.55 -0.79 -22.88
C TYR A 34 27.70 -0.60 -21.87
N PRO A 35 28.97 -0.52 -22.31
CA PRO A 35 30.10 -0.25 -21.40
C PRO A 35 29.98 1.07 -20.63
N ASP A 36 29.40 2.11 -21.26
CA ASP A 36 29.32 3.46 -20.71
C ASP A 36 27.92 3.84 -20.19
N GLY A 37 26.95 2.92 -20.19
CA GLY A 37 25.56 3.21 -19.79
C GLY A 37 24.57 2.10 -20.13
N ALA A 38 23.28 2.34 -19.97
CA ALA A 38 22.24 1.38 -20.35
C ALA A 38 21.04 2.09 -20.96
N GLU A 39 20.57 1.61 -22.10
CA GLU A 39 19.32 2.08 -22.70
C GLU A 39 18.14 1.32 -22.07
N LEU A 40 17.19 2.06 -21.51
CA LEU A 40 15.96 1.53 -20.94
C LEU A 40 14.82 1.73 -21.94
N THR A 41 14.06 0.68 -22.20
CA THR A 41 12.79 0.78 -22.93
C THR A 41 11.65 0.46 -21.97
N ARG A 42 10.77 1.44 -21.79
CA ARG A 42 9.55 1.32 -20.99
C ARG A 42 8.37 1.17 -21.93
N ARG A 43 7.39 0.34 -21.56
CA ARG A 43 6.21 0.09 -22.39
C ARG A 43 4.94 0.29 -21.60
N ALA A 44 4.05 1.14 -22.11
CA ALA A 44 2.69 1.29 -21.60
C ALA A 44 1.69 0.79 -22.64
N THR A 45 0.56 0.26 -22.17
CA THR A 45 -0.53 -0.18 -23.03
C THR A 45 -1.86 0.29 -22.45
N ALA A 46 -2.70 0.89 -23.30
CA ALA A 46 -4.02 1.39 -22.92
C ALA A 46 -5.05 0.97 -23.98
N GLU A 47 -6.25 0.57 -23.55
CA GLU A 47 -7.38 0.36 -24.46
C GLU A 47 -8.11 1.69 -24.67
N LEU A 48 -8.07 2.22 -25.89
CA LEU A 48 -8.64 3.54 -26.20
C LEU A 48 -9.73 3.44 -27.28
N PRO A 49 -10.80 4.24 -27.19
CA PRO A 49 -11.77 4.38 -28.27
C PRO A 49 -11.17 4.99 -29.55
N ALA A 50 -11.88 4.92 -30.66
CA ALA A 50 -11.53 5.70 -31.85
C ALA A 50 -11.58 7.22 -31.53
N GLY A 51 -10.63 7.98 -32.07
CA GLY A 51 -10.52 9.42 -31.87
C GLY A 51 -9.19 9.85 -31.27
N THR A 52 -9.18 11.03 -30.66
CA THR A 52 -8.01 11.67 -30.05
C THR A 52 -8.15 11.62 -28.53
N HIS A 53 -7.12 11.12 -27.86
CA HIS A 53 -7.07 10.94 -26.41
C HIS A 53 -5.74 11.45 -25.85
N ARG A 54 -5.70 11.71 -24.55
CA ARG A 54 -4.48 12.09 -23.86
C ARG A 54 -4.09 11.01 -22.86
N VAL A 55 -2.90 10.47 -23.04
CA VAL A 55 -2.34 9.45 -22.17
C VAL A 55 -1.32 10.08 -21.24
N PHE A 56 -1.49 9.91 -19.92
CA PHE A 56 -0.57 10.37 -18.89
C PHE A 56 0.28 9.22 -18.37
N LEU A 57 1.59 9.41 -18.37
CA LEU A 57 2.59 8.42 -17.97
C LEU A 57 3.46 8.99 -16.85
N PRO A 58 3.52 8.35 -15.67
CA PRO A 58 4.49 8.72 -14.64
C PRO A 58 5.92 8.62 -15.18
N TYR A 59 6.70 9.67 -15.00
CA TYR A 59 8.07 9.79 -15.49
C TYR A 59 8.93 10.66 -14.56
N ALA A 60 9.95 10.06 -13.97
CA ALA A 60 10.82 10.72 -12.99
C ALA A 60 11.94 11.59 -13.63
N GLY A 61 12.18 11.50 -14.94
CA GLY A 61 13.30 12.16 -15.62
C GLY A 61 13.04 13.60 -16.08
N LEU A 62 11.97 14.28 -15.64
CA LEU A 62 11.62 15.62 -16.12
C LEU A 62 12.52 16.76 -15.61
N ASP A 63 13.48 16.45 -14.73
CA ASP A 63 14.47 17.41 -14.26
C ASP A 63 15.56 17.70 -15.31
N ASP A 64 15.85 16.73 -16.19
CA ASP A 64 16.77 16.90 -17.32
C ASP A 64 16.04 16.84 -18.65
N LEU A 65 15.62 18.02 -19.12
CA LEU A 65 14.93 18.15 -20.41
C LEU A 65 15.83 17.83 -21.62
N SER A 66 17.15 17.69 -21.43
CA SER A 66 18.07 17.29 -22.50
C SER A 66 18.10 15.78 -22.73
N ALA A 67 17.58 15.00 -21.78
CA ALA A 67 17.55 13.54 -21.78
C ALA A 67 16.11 12.96 -21.85
N LEU A 68 15.19 13.67 -22.52
CA LEU A 68 13.81 13.19 -22.68
C LEU A 68 13.74 11.89 -23.50
N PRO A 69 12.81 10.98 -23.16
CA PRO A 69 12.70 9.70 -23.83
C PRO A 69 12.19 9.88 -25.26
N ARG A 70 12.70 9.04 -26.16
CA ARG A 70 12.11 8.87 -27.50
C ARG A 70 10.81 8.09 -27.35
N ILE A 71 9.71 8.62 -27.89
CA ILE A 71 8.39 7.99 -27.80
C ILE A 71 8.01 7.40 -29.16
N ALA A 72 7.71 6.11 -29.19
CA ALA A 72 7.15 5.39 -30.32
C ALA A 72 5.77 4.82 -29.98
N THR A 73 4.95 4.58 -30.99
CA THR A 73 3.60 4.00 -30.81
C THR A 73 3.40 2.75 -31.64
N SER A 74 2.37 1.96 -31.30
CA SER A 74 1.87 0.90 -32.16
C SER A 74 1.42 1.42 -33.53
N GLU A 75 1.38 0.52 -34.52
CA GLU A 75 0.92 0.84 -35.88
C GLU A 75 -0.50 1.40 -35.88
N GLY A 76 -0.77 2.36 -36.77
CA GLY A 76 -2.09 2.99 -36.89
C GLY A 76 -2.40 4.07 -35.84
N VAL A 77 -1.50 4.29 -34.88
CA VAL A 77 -1.59 5.37 -33.89
C VAL A 77 -0.70 6.54 -34.32
N THR A 78 -1.22 7.77 -34.23
CA THR A 78 -0.45 9.00 -34.49
C THR A 78 -0.23 9.76 -33.19
N ILE A 79 1.02 10.16 -32.94
CA ILE A 79 1.36 11.07 -31.84
C ILE A 79 1.02 12.52 -32.25
N GLY A 80 0.27 13.22 -31.39
CA GLY A 80 -0.01 14.64 -31.50
C GLY A 80 0.86 15.46 -30.55
N THR A 81 0.21 16.26 -29.72
CA THR A 81 0.87 17.11 -28.73
C THR A 81 1.53 16.32 -27.60
N LEU A 82 2.79 16.67 -27.28
CA LEU A 82 3.48 16.24 -26.06
C LEU A 82 3.41 17.34 -25.00
N GLY A 83 3.27 16.95 -23.74
CA GLY A 83 3.21 17.87 -22.62
C GLY A 83 3.77 17.26 -21.34
N PHE A 84 3.96 18.11 -20.34
CA PHE A 84 4.55 17.76 -19.06
C PHE A 84 3.72 18.35 -17.94
N ARG A 85 3.48 17.57 -16.89
CA ARG A 85 2.85 18.04 -15.65
C ARG A 85 3.68 17.57 -14.48
N ARG A 86 3.99 18.47 -13.56
CA ARG A 86 4.77 18.15 -12.37
C ARG A 86 3.90 17.92 -11.16
N ALA A 87 4.39 17.09 -10.24
CA ALA A 87 3.80 16.87 -8.92
C ALA A 87 2.29 16.55 -8.96
N MET A 88 1.89 15.67 -9.87
CA MET A 88 0.52 15.18 -9.96
C MET A 88 0.29 14.11 -8.90
N ALA A 89 -0.78 14.22 -8.12
CA ALA A 89 -1.24 13.12 -7.28
C ALA A 89 -1.83 12.01 -8.17
N VAL A 90 -1.44 10.76 -7.92
CA VAL A 90 -1.82 9.60 -8.70
C VAL A 90 -2.35 8.52 -7.77
N ASP A 91 -3.45 7.87 -8.15
CA ASP A 91 -3.83 6.59 -7.57
C ASP A 91 -2.83 5.53 -8.04
N ARG A 92 -1.74 5.40 -7.30
CA ARG A 92 -0.62 4.53 -7.67
C ARG A 92 -1.03 3.06 -7.72
N GLU A 93 -1.98 2.66 -6.88
CA GLU A 93 -2.40 1.27 -6.73
C GLU A 93 -3.21 0.82 -7.94
N ALA A 94 -4.03 1.72 -8.50
CA ALA A 94 -4.72 1.51 -9.77
C ALA A 94 -3.75 1.31 -10.97
N LEU A 95 -2.49 1.71 -10.83
CA LEU A 95 -1.46 1.61 -11.88
C LEU A 95 -0.55 0.39 -11.72
N PHE A 96 -0.67 -0.37 -10.63
CA PHE A 96 0.22 -1.49 -10.38
C PHE A 96 0.14 -2.56 -11.47
N THR A 97 1.30 -3.05 -11.85
CA THR A 97 1.40 -4.34 -12.54
C THR A 97 0.94 -5.47 -11.61
N ALA A 98 0.57 -6.62 -12.16
CA ALA A 98 0.18 -7.78 -11.36
C ALA A 98 1.26 -8.18 -10.33
N ALA A 99 2.54 -8.06 -10.68
CA ALA A 99 3.65 -8.34 -9.76
C ALA A 99 3.76 -7.31 -8.63
N GLN A 100 3.57 -6.02 -8.94
CA GLN A 100 3.56 -4.95 -7.95
C GLN A 100 2.38 -5.07 -7.00
N ALA A 101 1.18 -5.36 -7.52
CA ALA A 101 -0.01 -5.58 -6.71
C ALA A 101 0.14 -6.79 -5.77
N ALA A 102 0.71 -7.90 -6.26
CA ALA A 102 0.98 -9.06 -5.41
C ALA A 102 2.02 -8.76 -4.31
N ALA A 103 3.08 -8.02 -4.63
CA ALA A 103 4.07 -7.61 -3.64
C ALA A 103 3.51 -6.61 -2.63
N TRP A 104 2.66 -5.68 -3.06
CA TRP A 104 1.97 -4.74 -2.18
C TRP A 104 1.00 -5.43 -1.23
N ALA A 105 0.21 -6.38 -1.73
CA ALA A 105 -0.70 -7.16 -0.88
C ALA A 105 0.04 -7.92 0.24
N GLU A 106 1.28 -8.36 -0.02
CA GLU A 106 2.11 -8.97 1.03
C GLU A 106 2.61 -7.94 2.06
N VAL A 107 2.94 -6.73 1.63
CA VAL A 107 3.27 -5.62 2.53
C VAL A 107 2.08 -5.30 3.43
N GLU A 108 0.88 -5.14 2.86
CA GLU A 108 -0.36 -4.88 3.61
C GLU A 108 -0.66 -6.01 4.61
N ARG A 109 -0.57 -7.27 4.16
CA ARG A 109 -0.77 -8.44 5.04
C ARG A 109 0.19 -8.44 6.23
N LEU A 110 1.43 -8.03 6.03
CA LEU A 110 2.45 -7.95 7.09
C LEU A 110 2.25 -6.74 8.01
N GLN A 111 1.74 -5.62 7.49
CA GLN A 111 1.32 -4.47 8.30
C GLN A 111 0.16 -4.85 9.22
N ASP A 112 -0.89 -5.50 8.67
CA ASP A 112 -2.02 -5.99 9.46
C ASP A 112 -1.55 -6.96 10.55
N ALA A 113 -0.65 -7.89 10.20
CA ALA A 113 -0.08 -8.83 11.17
C ALA A 113 0.74 -8.14 12.26
N ALA A 114 1.43 -7.04 11.94
CA ALA A 114 2.19 -6.26 12.91
C ALA A 114 1.26 -5.56 13.89
N ASP A 115 0.18 -4.96 13.40
CA ASP A 115 -0.85 -4.31 14.22
C ASP A 115 -1.53 -5.33 15.15
N ASP A 116 -1.93 -6.49 14.62
CA ASP A 116 -2.51 -7.58 15.41
C ASP A 116 -1.56 -8.08 16.52
N ALA A 117 -0.27 -8.21 16.21
CA ALA A 117 0.74 -8.65 17.18
C ALA A 117 0.99 -7.59 18.26
N ALA A 118 1.04 -6.32 17.89
CA ALA A 118 1.16 -5.20 18.82
C ALA A 118 -0.04 -5.13 19.76
N ASP A 119 -1.26 -5.26 19.23
CA ASP A 119 -2.50 -5.30 19.98
C ASP A 119 -2.53 -6.47 20.98
N ALA A 120 -2.12 -7.67 20.54
CA ALA A 120 -2.02 -8.84 21.41
C ALA A 120 -1.04 -8.62 22.57
N ARG A 121 0.11 -8.03 22.26
CA ARG A 121 1.16 -7.70 23.23
C ARG A 121 0.67 -6.68 24.24
N ASP A 122 -0.01 -5.64 23.80
CA ASP A 122 -0.55 -4.60 24.69
C ASP A 122 -1.66 -5.14 25.60
N ARG A 123 -2.51 -6.04 25.09
CA ARG A 123 -3.52 -6.74 25.89
C ARG A 123 -2.87 -7.59 27.00
N ALA A 124 -1.81 -8.32 26.69
CA ALA A 124 -1.04 -9.10 27.67
C ALA A 124 -0.33 -8.20 28.69
N ALA A 125 0.27 -7.09 28.24
CA ALA A 125 0.93 -6.13 29.11
C ALA A 125 -0.06 -5.45 30.08
N ALA A 126 -1.27 -5.11 29.60
CA ALA A 126 -2.34 -4.55 30.41
C ALA A 126 -2.82 -5.56 31.48
N ALA A 127 -2.98 -6.83 31.14
CA ALA A 127 -3.32 -7.89 32.09
C ALA A 127 -2.26 -8.03 33.19
N LEU A 128 -0.98 -8.04 32.83
CA LEU A 128 0.12 -8.07 33.79
C LEU A 128 0.14 -6.82 34.69
N LYS A 129 -0.15 -5.64 34.13
CA LYS A 129 -0.27 -4.40 34.91
C LYS A 129 -1.41 -4.46 35.92
N ALA A 130 -2.55 -5.02 35.54
CA ALA A 130 -3.69 -5.20 36.45
C ALA A 130 -3.36 -6.15 37.60
N LEU A 131 -2.68 -7.28 37.32
CA LEU A 131 -2.23 -8.22 38.34
C LEU A 131 -1.24 -7.57 39.32
N LYS A 132 -0.28 -6.79 38.82
CA LYS A 132 0.64 -6.00 39.67
C LYS A 132 -0.10 -4.99 40.54
N ALA A 133 -1.12 -4.32 40.02
CA ALA A 133 -1.94 -3.39 40.80
C ALA A 133 -2.73 -4.12 41.89
N ARG A 134 -3.27 -5.32 41.60
CA ARG A 134 -3.93 -6.19 42.59
C ARG A 134 -2.98 -6.60 43.71
N LEU A 135 -1.77 -7.04 43.38
CA LEU A 135 -0.74 -7.39 44.37
C LEU A 135 -0.38 -6.18 45.25
N ALA A 136 -0.17 -5.00 44.64
CA ALA A 136 0.12 -3.78 45.37
C ALA A 136 -1.04 -3.27 46.25
N PHE A 137 -2.29 -3.61 45.90
CA PHE A 137 -3.44 -3.35 46.75
C PHE A 137 -3.46 -4.31 47.94
N LEU A 138 -3.27 -5.62 47.71
CA LEU A 138 -3.26 -6.65 48.75
C LEU A 138 -2.17 -6.41 49.81
N ASP A 139 -1.00 -5.91 49.39
CA ASP A 139 0.11 -5.53 50.28
C ASP A 139 -0.26 -4.39 51.26
N LYS A 140 -1.26 -3.57 50.93
CA LYS A 140 -1.71 -2.43 51.74
C LYS A 140 -2.92 -2.73 52.62
N VAL A 141 -3.44 -3.95 52.58
CA VAL A 141 -4.64 -4.30 53.35
C VAL A 141 -4.29 -4.39 54.83
N ASP A 142 -4.95 -3.56 55.63
CA ASP A 142 -4.85 -3.55 57.10
C ASP A 142 -6.16 -4.08 57.71
N PRO A 143 -6.13 -5.05 58.63
CA PRO A 143 -7.32 -5.53 59.34
C PRO A 143 -8.08 -4.43 60.12
N GLY A 144 -7.42 -3.32 60.49
CA GLY A 144 -8.02 -2.20 61.23
C GLY A 144 -8.10 -2.42 62.74
N GLU A 145 -8.27 -1.32 63.48
CA GLU A 145 -8.10 -1.27 64.95
C GLU A 145 -9.15 -2.06 65.77
N ALA A 146 -10.28 -2.43 65.17
CA ALA A 146 -11.39 -3.13 65.83
C ALA A 146 -11.54 -4.61 65.40
N ALA A 147 -10.55 -5.18 64.70
CA ALA A 147 -10.63 -6.56 64.21
C ALA A 147 -10.48 -7.60 65.33
N THR A 148 -11.28 -8.67 65.28
CA THR A 148 -11.13 -9.84 66.17
C THR A 148 -10.00 -10.74 65.68
N ALA A 149 -9.42 -11.54 66.57
CA ALA A 149 -8.34 -12.47 66.22
C ALA A 149 -8.75 -13.45 65.10
N GLU A 150 -9.98 -13.98 65.16
CA GLU A 150 -10.53 -14.85 64.12
C GLU A 150 -10.70 -14.12 62.78
N GLY A 151 -11.12 -12.85 62.81
CA GLY A 151 -11.28 -12.02 61.62
C GLY A 151 -9.94 -11.71 60.94
N VAL A 152 -8.90 -11.41 61.74
CA VAL A 152 -7.53 -11.20 61.24
C VAL A 152 -6.98 -12.48 60.59
N LEU A 153 -7.18 -13.65 61.21
CA LEU A 153 -6.73 -14.92 60.65
C LEU A 153 -7.46 -15.28 59.34
N ALA A 154 -8.77 -15.04 59.28
CA ALA A 154 -9.56 -15.27 58.06
C ALA A 154 -9.13 -14.32 56.92
N LEU A 155 -8.87 -13.04 57.23
CA LEU A 155 -8.37 -12.06 56.27
C LEU A 155 -6.98 -12.45 55.75
N ALA A 156 -6.07 -12.83 56.64
CA ALA A 156 -4.72 -13.26 56.27
C ALA A 156 -4.73 -14.48 55.34
N ALA A 157 -5.58 -15.47 55.62
CA ALA A 157 -5.76 -16.64 54.75
C ALA A 157 -6.29 -16.23 53.37
N SER A 158 -7.31 -15.36 53.34
CA SER A 158 -7.85 -14.86 52.07
C SER A 158 -6.82 -14.06 51.26
N ILE A 159 -6.00 -13.23 51.90
CA ILE A 159 -4.94 -12.47 51.21
C ILE A 159 -3.90 -13.43 50.64
N ALA A 160 -3.48 -14.44 51.41
CA ALA A 160 -2.50 -15.43 50.95
C ALA A 160 -2.98 -16.17 49.69
N ASP A 161 -4.24 -16.62 49.65
CA ASP A 161 -4.82 -17.28 48.48
C ASP A 161 -4.86 -16.34 47.26
N GLN A 162 -5.28 -15.09 47.46
CA GLN A 162 -5.39 -14.09 46.40
C GLN A 162 -4.03 -13.65 45.84
N VAL A 163 -3.00 -13.58 46.70
CA VAL A 163 -1.61 -13.32 46.28
C VAL A 163 -1.07 -14.49 45.48
N ALA A 164 -1.28 -15.74 45.95
CA ALA A 164 -0.82 -16.93 45.24
C ALA A 164 -1.44 -17.03 43.84
N GLU A 165 -2.75 -16.77 43.72
CA GLU A 165 -3.46 -16.72 42.43
C GLU A 165 -2.90 -15.63 41.50
N ALA A 166 -2.70 -14.41 42.02
CA ALA A 166 -2.22 -13.28 41.21
C ALA A 166 -0.75 -13.44 40.78
N GLU A 167 0.10 -14.04 41.60
CA GLU A 167 1.49 -14.38 41.24
C GLU A 167 1.54 -15.47 40.17
N ALA A 168 0.75 -16.55 40.31
CA ALA A 168 0.66 -17.60 39.29
C ALA A 168 0.20 -17.03 37.94
N ALA A 169 -0.88 -16.22 37.94
CA ALA A 169 -1.35 -15.54 36.73
C ALA A 169 -0.31 -14.56 36.16
N SER A 170 0.51 -13.92 37.01
CA SER A 170 1.56 -13.01 36.55
C SER A 170 2.71 -13.73 35.85
N VAL A 171 3.04 -14.95 36.28
CA VAL A 171 4.04 -15.80 35.61
C VAL A 171 3.56 -16.18 34.22
N GLU A 172 2.31 -16.65 34.09
CA GLU A 172 1.70 -16.98 32.80
C GLU A 172 1.62 -15.77 31.87
N ALA A 173 1.17 -14.62 32.36
CA ALA A 173 1.11 -13.40 31.55
C ALA A 173 2.50 -12.95 31.06
N ARG A 174 3.56 -13.10 31.88
CA ARG A 174 4.94 -12.83 31.44
C ARG A 174 5.41 -13.84 30.40
N ALA A 175 5.05 -15.11 30.56
CA ALA A 175 5.38 -16.15 29.59
C ALA A 175 4.72 -15.89 28.22
N THR A 176 3.55 -15.25 28.19
CA THR A 176 2.91 -14.84 26.93
C THR A 176 3.56 -13.63 26.24
N LEU A 177 4.23 -12.74 26.98
CA LEU A 177 4.81 -11.52 26.41
C LEU A 177 6.03 -11.81 25.54
N ARG A 178 6.92 -12.69 26.01
CA ARG A 178 8.16 -13.01 25.30
C ARG A 178 7.95 -13.49 23.84
N PRO A 179 7.11 -14.51 23.56
CA PRO A 179 6.88 -14.94 22.18
C PRO A 179 6.17 -13.89 21.33
N LEU A 180 5.41 -12.96 21.94
CA LEU A 180 4.82 -11.84 21.21
C LEU A 180 5.88 -10.80 20.83
N ASP A 181 6.80 -10.48 21.73
CA ASP A 181 7.92 -9.58 21.42
C ASP A 181 8.81 -10.18 20.31
N GLU A 182 9.15 -11.48 20.40
CA GLU A 182 9.89 -12.21 19.35
C GLU A 182 9.12 -12.21 18.00
N ARG A 183 7.81 -12.45 18.02
CA ARG A 183 6.96 -12.40 16.82
C ARG A 183 6.92 -11.02 16.18
N ILE A 184 6.88 -9.95 16.97
CA ILE A 184 6.90 -8.57 16.45
C ILE A 184 8.23 -8.29 15.73
N GLU A 185 9.35 -8.74 16.29
CA GLU A 185 10.66 -8.61 15.64
C GLU A 185 10.73 -9.40 14.32
N GLU A 186 10.19 -10.61 14.28
CA GLU A 186 10.09 -11.42 13.07
C GLU A 186 9.25 -10.72 11.99
N ILE A 187 8.04 -10.26 12.32
CA ILE A 187 7.16 -9.56 11.38
C ILE A 187 7.84 -8.28 10.87
N ALA A 188 8.53 -7.53 11.72
CA ALA A 188 9.26 -6.33 11.31
C ALA A 188 10.36 -6.64 10.28
N ALA A 189 11.07 -7.76 10.45
CA ALA A 189 12.07 -8.22 9.48
C ALA A 189 11.43 -8.66 8.15
N GLU A 190 10.31 -9.40 8.22
CA GLU A 190 9.54 -9.82 7.04
C GLU A 190 8.97 -8.61 6.29
N LEU A 191 8.37 -7.64 6.99
CA LEU A 191 7.82 -6.43 6.40
C LEU A 191 8.91 -5.61 5.68
N LYS A 192 10.08 -5.48 6.29
CA LYS A 192 11.23 -4.84 5.64
C LYS A 192 11.66 -5.56 4.37
N ALA A 193 11.66 -6.89 4.38
CA ALA A 193 12.00 -7.70 3.22
C ALA A 193 10.95 -7.58 2.10
N ALA A 194 9.66 -7.58 2.47
CA ALA A 194 8.53 -7.39 1.56
C ALA A 194 8.56 -6.00 0.92
N GLN A 195 8.78 -4.94 1.70
CA GLN A 195 8.93 -3.57 1.19
C GLN A 195 10.10 -3.49 0.21
N ALA A 196 11.27 -4.05 0.56
CA ALA A 196 12.41 -4.06 -0.34
C ALA A 196 12.17 -4.87 -1.62
N ALA A 197 11.31 -5.89 -1.58
CA ALA A 197 10.90 -6.65 -2.76
C ALA A 197 9.94 -5.85 -3.65
N PHE A 198 8.99 -5.13 -3.04
CA PHE A 198 8.10 -4.21 -3.74
C PHE A 198 8.87 -3.06 -4.40
N ASP A 199 9.78 -2.40 -3.68
CA ASP A 199 10.59 -1.29 -4.20
C ASP A 199 11.46 -1.71 -5.39
N ARG A 200 11.98 -2.95 -5.39
CA ARG A 200 12.74 -3.52 -6.52
C ARG A 200 11.92 -3.60 -7.80
N LEU A 201 10.59 -3.66 -7.72
CA LEU A 201 9.70 -3.64 -8.88
C LEU A 201 9.47 -2.22 -9.42
N SER A 202 10.15 -1.20 -8.88
CA SER A 202 10.03 0.20 -9.29
C SER A 202 8.57 0.66 -9.39
N PRO A 203 7.81 0.57 -8.29
CA PRO A 203 6.41 0.96 -8.27
C PRO A 203 6.26 2.47 -8.55
N PRO A 204 5.10 2.90 -9.06
CA PRO A 204 4.83 4.31 -9.31
C PRO A 204 4.74 5.06 -7.97
N ALA A 205 5.23 6.29 -7.95
CA ALA A 205 5.10 7.17 -6.78
C ALA A 205 3.66 7.70 -6.63
N GLU A 206 3.26 8.04 -5.40
CA GLU A 206 1.96 8.67 -5.11
C GLU A 206 1.84 10.07 -5.71
N VAL A 207 2.98 10.76 -5.79
CA VAL A 207 3.12 12.04 -6.48
C VAL A 207 4.18 11.86 -7.54
N ALA A 208 3.78 12.03 -8.80
CA ALA A 208 4.65 11.82 -9.93
C ALA A 208 4.62 13.00 -10.90
N ASP A 209 5.77 13.24 -11.50
CA ASP A 209 5.87 13.99 -12.72
C ASP A 209 5.33 13.13 -13.88
N MET A 210 4.61 13.76 -14.82
CA MET A 210 3.85 13.08 -15.86
C MET A 210 4.23 13.60 -17.23
N ILE A 211 4.48 12.68 -18.16
CA ILE A 211 4.45 12.97 -19.60
C ILE A 211 3.02 12.77 -20.08
N SER A 212 2.47 13.77 -20.77
CA SER A 212 1.21 13.64 -21.49
C SER A 212 1.46 13.46 -22.98
N VAL A 213 0.97 12.37 -23.55
CA VAL A 213 1.05 12.06 -24.98
C VAL A 213 -0.35 12.10 -25.56
N GLU A 214 -0.61 13.03 -26.46
CA GLU A 214 -1.81 12.99 -27.27
C GLU A 214 -1.66 11.91 -28.35
N VAL A 215 -2.61 10.99 -28.42
CA VAL A 215 -2.64 9.89 -29.38
C VAL A 215 -3.93 9.94 -30.16
N THR A 216 -3.87 9.63 -31.45
CA THR A 216 -5.05 9.53 -32.31
C THR A 216 -5.06 8.20 -33.05
N GLN A 217 -6.20 7.51 -33.02
CA GLN A 217 -6.44 6.25 -33.73
C GLN A 217 -7.80 6.25 -34.43
N ALA A 218 -7.89 5.59 -35.59
CA ALA A 218 -9.12 5.54 -36.38
C ALA A 218 -10.16 4.53 -35.85
N GLU A 219 -9.70 3.47 -35.19
CA GLU A 219 -10.53 2.37 -34.68
C GLU A 219 -10.22 2.15 -33.20
N ALA A 220 -11.22 1.76 -32.41
CA ALA A 220 -11.01 1.43 -31.00
C ALA A 220 -10.11 0.21 -30.84
N GLY A 221 -9.22 0.22 -29.84
CA GLY A 221 -8.29 -0.88 -29.57
C GLY A 221 -7.06 -0.46 -28.77
N PRO A 222 -6.09 -1.39 -28.64
CA PRO A 222 -4.91 -1.18 -27.82
C PRO A 222 -3.96 -0.16 -28.46
N VAL A 223 -3.52 0.79 -27.65
CA VAL A 223 -2.40 1.69 -27.94
C VAL A 223 -1.22 1.29 -27.09
N THR A 224 -0.11 0.98 -27.75
CA THR A 224 1.18 0.75 -27.08
C THR A 224 2.04 1.99 -27.24
N LEU A 225 2.61 2.47 -26.14
CA LEU A 225 3.62 3.53 -26.11
C LEU A 225 4.95 2.93 -25.65
N GLU A 226 6.01 3.13 -26.42
CA GLU A 226 7.38 2.76 -26.05
C GLU A 226 8.20 4.02 -25.80
N LEU A 227 8.77 4.13 -24.60
CA LEU A 227 9.62 5.23 -24.18
C LEU A 227 11.05 4.69 -24.05
N THR A 228 11.95 5.18 -24.88
CA THR A 228 13.36 4.76 -24.89
C THR A 228 14.26 5.89 -24.39
N GLU A 229 15.04 5.62 -23.34
CA GLU A 229 15.94 6.56 -22.67
C GLU A 229 17.33 5.96 -22.46
N LEU A 230 18.37 6.81 -22.42
CA LEU A 230 19.79 6.44 -22.27
C LEU A 230 20.34 6.77 -20.88
#